data_AF-A0AAW2KL45-F1
#
_entry.id   AF-A0AAW2KL45-F1
#
_cell.length_a   1.000
_cell.length_b   1.000
_cell.length_c   1.000
_cell.angle_alpha   90.00
_cell.angle_beta   90.00
_cell.angle_gamma   90.00
#
_symmetry.space_group_name_H-M   'P 1'
#
loop_
_entity.id
_entity.type
_entity.pdbx_description
1 polymer ?
#
loop_
_entity_poly.entity_id
_entity_poly.type
_entity_poly.pdbx_seq_one_letter_code
_entity_poly.pdbx_strand_id
1 'polypeptide(L)'
;MHIEKNVFENIFNTVMDIKGKTKDNLDTRRDLKSICNRLELKLDERRSNVIPKVVYTLGNEQKKVCEWIRGLKFPDRYASNLACCVNMMELRMHGMKSYNCHVLQKLIPIAFRKMLPGHVWSALTKARRVVDDSKWTETGAYQPKEVVPVPIVAVDNQSYNLRDPNGVQVVLEAAGTSRR
;
A
#
# COMPACT_ATOMS: atom_id res chain seq x y z
N MET A 1 -1.75 -17.42 2.35
CA MET A 1 -2.44 -16.47 3.27
C MET A 1 -1.53 -15.73 4.28
N HIS A 2 -0.60 -16.39 5.00
CA HIS A 2 0.29 -15.68 5.95
C HIS A 2 1.44 -14.91 5.27
N ILE A 3 2.00 -15.47 4.18
CA ILE A 3 3.13 -14.86 3.46
C ILE A 3 2.72 -13.54 2.81
N GLU A 4 1.61 -13.50 2.07
CA GLU A 4 1.09 -12.26 1.45
C GLU A 4 0.87 -11.15 2.48
N LYS A 5 0.25 -11.49 3.62
CA LYS A 5 0.07 -10.56 4.73
C LYS A 5 1.42 -10.01 5.20
N ASN A 6 2.40 -10.88 5.41
CA ASN A 6 3.74 -10.48 5.85
C ASN A 6 4.43 -9.58 4.80
N VAL A 7 4.33 -9.90 3.51
CA VAL A 7 4.91 -9.09 2.43
C VAL A 7 4.28 -7.71 2.40
N PHE A 8 2.95 -7.65 2.40
CA PHE A 8 2.21 -6.39 2.44
C PHE A 8 2.56 -5.56 3.69
N GLU A 9 2.50 -6.16 4.88
CA GLU A 9 2.81 -5.48 6.13
C GLU A 9 4.26 -4.99 6.14
N ASN A 10 5.22 -5.78 5.67
CA ASN A 10 6.62 -5.36 5.62
C ASN A 10 6.83 -4.17 4.68
N ILE A 11 6.23 -4.20 3.47
CA ILE A 11 6.32 -3.09 2.52
C ILE A 11 5.66 -1.85 3.10
N PHE A 12 4.42 -1.98 3.56
CA PHE A 12 3.63 -0.87 4.09
C PHE A 12 4.29 -0.25 5.31
N ASN A 13 4.70 -1.05 6.30
CA ASN A 13 5.32 -0.57 7.53
C ASN A 13 6.67 0.11 7.27
N THR A 14 7.40 -0.33 6.23
CA THR A 14 8.68 0.29 5.85
C THR A 14 8.45 1.64 5.17
N VAL A 15 7.54 1.72 4.20
CA VAL A 15 7.21 2.99 3.51
C VAL A 15 6.58 4.00 4.48
N MET A 16 5.72 3.53 5.37
CA MET A 16 5.08 4.34 6.40
C MET A 16 5.97 4.57 7.63
N ASP A 17 7.25 4.16 7.64
CA ASP A 17 8.21 4.38 8.73
C ASP A 17 7.64 4.07 10.14
N ILE A 18 6.99 2.90 10.26
CA ILE A 18 6.32 2.52 11.51
C ILE A 18 7.36 1.98 12.49
N LYS A 19 7.57 2.73 13.58
CA LYS A 19 8.52 2.36 14.65
C LYS A 19 8.26 0.94 15.15
N GLY A 20 9.33 0.13 15.21
CA GLY A 20 9.29 -1.27 15.66
C GLY A 20 8.71 -2.27 14.65
N LYS A 21 8.21 -1.83 13.49
CA LYS A 21 7.67 -2.70 12.44
C LYS A 21 8.33 -2.52 11.07
N THR A 22 9.01 -1.41 10.84
CA THR A 22 9.83 -1.19 9.64
C THR A 22 10.92 -2.26 9.51
N LYS A 23 11.19 -2.70 8.28
CA LYS A 23 12.33 -3.59 7.97
C LYS A 23 13.63 -2.82 7.75
N ASP A 24 13.55 -1.50 7.78
CA ASP A 24 14.71 -0.63 7.79
C ASP A 24 15.17 -0.37 9.24
N ASN A 25 16.07 -1.24 9.72
CA ASN A 25 16.63 -1.15 11.06
C ASN A 25 18.18 -1.05 11.00
N LEU A 26 18.82 -0.85 12.16
CA LEU A 26 20.27 -0.65 12.22
C LEU A 26 21.05 -1.86 11.69
N ASP A 27 20.56 -3.08 11.94
CA ASP A 27 21.20 -4.30 11.48
C ASP A 27 21.07 -4.45 9.96
N THR A 28 19.88 -4.23 9.40
CA THR A 28 19.66 -4.15 7.95
C THR A 28 20.59 -3.12 7.30
N ARG A 29 20.85 -1.98 7.96
CA ARG A 29 21.76 -0.95 7.44
C ARG A 29 23.24 -1.36 7.51
N ARG A 30 23.64 -2.13 8.52
CA ARG A 30 24.98 -2.73 8.61
C ARG A 30 25.17 -3.80 7.54
N ASP A 31 24.17 -4.65 7.34
CA ASP A 31 24.15 -5.67 6.28
C ASP A 31 24.16 -5.03 4.90
N LEU A 32 23.41 -3.94 4.71
CA LEU A 32 23.46 -3.17 3.47
C LEU A 32 24.88 -2.65 3.21
N LYS A 33 25.62 -2.18 4.22
CA LYS A 33 27.02 -1.73 4.05
C LYS A 33 27.94 -2.86 3.59
N SER A 34 27.73 -4.10 4.06
CA SER A 34 28.58 -5.24 3.70
C SER A 34 28.21 -5.85 2.34
N ILE A 35 26.92 -5.85 1.97
CA ILE A 35 26.41 -6.51 0.77
C ILE A 35 26.29 -5.54 -0.42
N CYS A 36 26.01 -4.25 -0.17
CA CYS A 36 25.69 -3.27 -1.21
C CYS A 36 26.41 -1.93 -1.00
N ASN A 37 27.11 -1.40 -2.01
CA ASN A 37 27.71 -0.07 -1.93
C ASN A 37 26.70 1.07 -2.24
N ARG A 38 25.58 1.15 -1.50
CA ARG A 38 24.59 2.23 -1.64
C ARG A 38 24.90 3.38 -0.68
N LEU A 39 25.65 4.38 -1.17
CA LEU A 39 26.09 5.54 -0.39
C LEU A 39 24.93 6.29 0.29
N GLU A 40 23.80 6.44 -0.41
CA GLU A 40 22.60 7.14 0.09
C GLU A 40 21.95 6.44 1.31
N LEU A 41 22.27 5.17 1.54
CA LEU A 41 21.70 4.36 2.61
C LEU A 41 22.70 4.10 3.74
N LYS A 42 23.90 4.68 3.71
CA LYS A 42 24.90 4.45 4.74
C LYS A 42 24.48 5.09 6.06
N LEU A 43 24.79 4.39 7.15
CA LEU A 43 24.75 4.99 8.49
C LEU A 43 25.84 6.04 8.58
N ASP A 44 25.52 7.14 9.26
CA ASP A 44 26.52 8.13 9.63
C ASP A 44 27.47 7.51 10.65
N GLU A 45 28.75 7.40 10.31
CA GLU A 45 29.77 6.81 11.18
C GLU A 45 29.96 7.62 12.47
N ARG A 46 29.60 8.91 12.46
CA ARG A 46 29.64 9.78 13.65
C ARG A 46 28.41 9.63 14.55
N ARG A 47 27.29 9.17 13.99
CA ARG A 47 26.02 8.93 14.69
C ARG A 47 25.50 7.54 14.35
N SER A 48 26.29 6.53 14.70
CA SER A 48 26.10 5.12 14.30
C SER A 48 24.75 4.51 14.67
N ASN A 49 24.00 5.13 15.59
CA ASN A 49 22.69 4.67 16.07
C ASN A 49 21.50 5.41 15.45
N VAL A 50 21.73 6.37 14.54
CA VAL A 50 20.67 7.14 13.89
C VAL A 50 20.54 6.72 12.43
N ILE A 51 19.38 6.18 12.07
CA ILE A 51 19.05 5.86 10.68
C ILE A 51 18.60 7.16 10.00
N PRO A 52 19.30 7.63 8.95
CA PRO A 52 18.87 8.81 8.23
C PRO A 52 17.56 8.51 7.50
N LYS A 53 16.68 9.51 7.45
CA LYS A 53 15.44 9.40 6.68
C LYS A 53 15.76 9.22 5.20
N VAL A 54 14.97 8.37 4.55
CA VAL A 54 15.28 7.79 3.24
C VAL A 54 14.23 8.17 2.22
N VAL A 55 14.63 8.14 0.96
CA VAL A 55 13.78 8.51 -0.18
C VAL A 55 12.53 7.63 -0.35
N TYR A 56 12.51 6.44 0.26
CA TYR A 56 11.38 5.51 0.23
C TYR A 56 10.48 5.59 1.47
N THR A 57 10.80 6.43 2.46
CA THR A 57 9.96 6.61 3.66
C THR A 57 9.15 7.89 3.60
N LEU A 58 7.88 7.80 3.99
CA LEU A 58 6.98 8.95 4.05
C LEU A 58 7.28 9.80 5.29
N GLY A 59 7.01 11.10 5.17
CA GLY A 59 6.94 12.02 6.31
C GLY A 59 5.52 12.41 6.60
N ASN A 60 5.23 13.70 6.46
CA ASN A 60 3.91 14.25 6.76
C ASN A 60 2.79 13.67 5.86
N GLU A 61 3.16 13.02 4.75
CA GLU A 61 2.26 12.33 3.83
C GLU A 61 1.63 11.05 4.41
N GLN A 62 2.18 10.48 5.49
CA GLN A 62 1.61 9.30 6.17
C GLN A 62 0.14 9.50 6.53
N LYS A 63 -0.20 10.71 7.04
CA LYS A 63 -1.58 11.05 7.42
C LYS A 63 -2.54 10.97 6.24
N LYS A 64 -2.13 11.46 5.06
CA LYS A 64 -2.95 11.40 3.84
C LYS A 64 -3.19 9.96 3.39
N VAL A 65 -2.19 9.08 3.52
CA VAL A 65 -2.35 7.65 3.21
C VAL A 65 -3.38 7.02 4.16
N CYS A 66 -3.29 7.29 5.46
CA CYS A 66 -4.26 6.76 6.44
C CYS A 66 -5.68 7.30 6.20
N GLU A 67 -5.83 8.58 5.88
CA GLU A 67 -7.12 9.19 5.52
C GLU A 67 -7.69 8.56 4.25
N TRP A 68 -6.86 8.38 3.23
CA TRP A 68 -7.24 7.72 1.99
C TRP A 68 -7.70 6.28 2.24
N ILE A 69 -6.96 5.49 3.04
CA ILE A 69 -7.37 4.11 3.39
C ILE A 69 -8.69 4.10 4.15
N ARG A 70 -8.90 5.05 5.07
CA ARG A 70 -10.14 5.18 5.84
C ARG A 70 -11.33 5.57 4.94
N GLY A 71 -11.07 6.28 3.85
CA GLY A 71 -12.05 6.66 2.84
C GLY A 71 -12.40 5.55 1.84
N LEU A 72 -11.62 4.46 1.77
CA LEU A 72 -11.85 3.35 0.84
C LEU A 72 -13.22 2.70 1.06
N LYS A 73 -14.08 2.83 0.06
CA LYS A 73 -15.33 2.08 -0.04
C LYS A 73 -15.20 1.02 -1.11
N PHE A 74 -15.63 -0.19 -0.76
CA PHE A 74 -15.63 -1.35 -1.64
C PHE A 74 -17.05 -1.86 -1.83
N PRO A 75 -17.37 -2.51 -2.96
CA PRO A 75 -18.62 -3.25 -3.11
C PRO A 75 -18.79 -4.29 -2.00
N ASP A 76 -20.04 -4.63 -1.71
CA ASP A 76 -20.35 -5.63 -0.69
C ASP A 76 -19.59 -6.94 -0.92
N ARG A 77 -19.09 -7.51 0.17
CA ARG A 77 -18.27 -8.75 0.20
C ARG A 77 -16.89 -8.65 -0.46
N TYR A 78 -16.50 -7.51 -1.05
CA TYR A 78 -15.19 -7.36 -1.68
C TYR A 78 -14.05 -7.06 -0.69
N ALA A 79 -14.29 -6.30 0.37
CA ALA A 79 -13.34 -6.11 1.47
C ALA A 79 -14.13 -5.81 2.75
N SER A 80 -13.60 -6.14 3.92
CA SER A 80 -14.19 -5.60 5.15
C SER A 80 -13.90 -4.11 5.26
N ASN A 81 -14.68 -3.38 6.07
CA ASN A 81 -14.47 -1.96 6.30
C ASN A 81 -13.04 -1.67 6.83
N LEU A 82 -12.18 -1.13 5.96
CA LEU A 82 -10.79 -0.84 6.28
C LEU A 82 -10.62 0.34 7.23
N ALA A 83 -11.63 1.20 7.34
CA ALA A 83 -11.61 2.32 8.30
C ALA A 83 -11.40 1.84 9.74
N CYS A 84 -11.93 0.65 10.08
CA CYS A 84 -11.77 0.04 11.41
C CYS A 84 -10.35 -0.47 11.67
N CYS A 85 -9.52 -0.60 10.64
CA CYS A 85 -8.14 -1.07 10.77
C CYS A 85 -7.12 0.08 10.86
N VAL A 86 -7.53 1.34 10.72
CA VAL A 86 -6.63 2.50 10.69
C VAL A 86 -6.65 3.25 12.01
N ASN A 87 -5.49 3.38 12.67
CA ASN A 87 -5.31 4.27 13.80
C ASN A 87 -4.73 5.60 13.33
N MET A 88 -5.54 6.66 13.40
CA MET A 88 -5.17 8.02 12.97
C MET A 88 -4.23 8.75 13.95
N MET A 89 -4.15 8.33 15.21
CA MET A 89 -3.21 8.92 16.18
C MET A 89 -1.79 8.40 15.95
N GLU A 90 -1.68 7.09 15.69
CA GLU A 90 -0.40 6.40 15.51
C GLU A 90 0.02 6.26 14.03
N LEU A 91 -0.83 6.70 13.09
CA LEU A 91 -0.64 6.59 11.63
C LEU A 91 -0.25 5.17 11.18
N ARG A 92 -0.87 4.16 11.78
CA ARG A 92 -0.61 2.74 11.52
C ARG A 92 -1.88 1.93 11.36
N MET A 93 -1.74 0.74 10.79
CA MET A 93 -2.83 -0.22 10.69
C MET A 93 -2.75 -1.31 11.75
N HIS A 94 -3.90 -1.79 12.21
CA HIS A 94 -4.04 -2.88 13.18
C HIS A 94 -5.14 -3.86 12.78
N GLY A 95 -5.05 -5.08 13.31
CA GLY A 95 -6.12 -6.08 13.19
C GLY A 95 -6.47 -6.53 11.77
N MET A 96 -5.63 -6.23 10.78
CA MET A 96 -5.93 -6.59 9.39
C MET A 96 -5.87 -8.10 9.17
N LYS A 97 -6.91 -8.62 8.53
CA LYS A 97 -6.97 -9.98 8.00
C LYS A 97 -6.22 -10.03 6.67
N SER A 98 -5.65 -11.19 6.34
CA SER A 98 -4.86 -11.38 5.12
C SER A 98 -5.62 -11.00 3.84
N TYR A 99 -6.94 -11.24 3.80
CA TYR A 99 -7.80 -10.84 2.68
C TYR A 99 -7.78 -9.33 2.41
N ASN A 100 -7.82 -8.51 3.47
CA ASN A 100 -7.73 -7.05 3.34
C ASN A 100 -6.34 -6.61 2.88
N CYS A 101 -5.28 -7.28 3.37
CA CYS A 101 -3.91 -7.03 2.94
C CYS A 101 -3.77 -7.29 1.43
N HIS A 102 -4.37 -8.37 0.92
CA HIS A 102 -4.38 -8.70 -0.50
C HIS A 102 -5.04 -7.60 -1.35
N VAL A 103 -6.19 -7.08 -0.90
CA VAL A 103 -6.87 -5.96 -1.56
C VAL A 103 -6.00 -4.69 -1.53
N LEU A 104 -5.42 -4.35 -0.39
CA LEU A 104 -4.55 -3.17 -0.25
C LEU A 104 -3.25 -3.30 -1.03
N GLN A 105 -2.71 -4.51 -1.21
CA GLN A 105 -1.50 -4.73 -2.00
C GLN A 105 -1.69 -4.34 -3.47
N LYS A 106 -2.89 -4.53 -4.01
CA LYS A 106 -3.27 -4.05 -5.34
C LYS A 106 -3.36 -2.52 -5.42
N LEU A 107 -3.67 -1.90 -4.29
CA LEU A 107 -3.86 -0.46 -4.12
C LEU A 107 -2.57 0.30 -3.77
N ILE A 108 -1.50 -0.38 -3.32
CA ILE A 108 -0.19 0.23 -3.00
C ILE A 108 0.32 1.21 -4.08
N PRO A 109 0.33 0.84 -5.39
CA PRO A 109 0.80 1.75 -6.43
C PRO A 109 -0.04 3.03 -6.53
N ILE A 110 -1.34 2.95 -6.23
CA ILE A 110 -2.24 4.11 -6.25
C ILE A 110 -1.98 4.98 -5.02
N ALA A 111 -1.94 4.35 -3.83
CA ALA A 111 -1.72 5.02 -2.56
C ALA A 111 -0.46 5.89 -2.55
N PHE A 112 0.64 5.40 -3.16
CA PHE A 112 1.94 6.06 -3.09
C PHE A 112 2.35 6.83 -4.36
N ARG A 113 1.50 6.87 -5.40
CA ARG A 113 1.86 7.37 -6.75
C ARG A 113 2.48 8.76 -6.76
N LYS A 114 1.94 9.69 -5.97
CA LYS A 114 2.40 11.09 -5.91
C LYS A 114 3.26 11.40 -4.69
N MET A 115 3.53 10.39 -3.84
CA MET A 115 4.21 10.56 -2.55
C MET A 115 5.63 10.02 -2.55
N LEU A 116 5.94 9.08 -3.45
CA LEU A 116 7.26 8.48 -3.57
C LEU A 116 7.95 8.90 -4.87
N PRO A 117 9.30 8.96 -4.88
CA PRO A 117 10.06 9.17 -6.11
C PRO A 117 9.74 8.10 -7.16
N GLY A 118 9.73 8.49 -8.44
CA GLY A 118 9.29 7.61 -9.53
C GLY A 118 10.01 6.26 -9.60
N HIS A 119 11.29 6.21 -9.25
CA HIS A 119 12.06 4.97 -9.22
C HIS A 119 11.62 4.02 -8.08
N VAL A 120 11.34 4.55 -6.87
CA VAL A 120 10.81 3.78 -5.73
C VAL A 120 9.41 3.29 -6.05
N TRP A 121 8.55 4.19 -6.55
CA TRP A 121 7.19 3.84 -6.95
C TRP A 121 7.15 2.77 -8.05
N SER A 122 8.04 2.86 -9.03
CA SER A 122 8.17 1.85 -10.09
C SER A 122 8.57 0.49 -9.52
N ALA A 123 9.51 0.46 -8.57
CA ALA A 123 9.92 -0.76 -7.90
C ALA A 123 8.76 -1.39 -7.10
N LEU A 124 7.99 -0.60 -6.35
CA LEU A 124 6.79 -1.07 -5.64
C LEU A 124 5.73 -1.65 -6.59
N THR A 125 5.53 -0.97 -7.73
CA THR A 125 4.57 -1.41 -8.75
C THR A 125 4.99 -2.73 -9.40
N LYS A 126 6.29 -2.93 -9.63
CA LYS A 126 6.84 -4.21 -10.12
C LYS A 126 6.74 -5.30 -9.06
N ALA A 127 7.05 -4.98 -7.80
CA ALA A 127 6.95 -5.92 -6.68
C ALA A 127 5.51 -6.46 -6.52
N ARG A 128 4.49 -5.62 -6.74
CA ARG A 128 3.09 -6.06 -6.81
C ARG A 128 2.90 -7.16 -7.86
N ARG A 129 3.40 -6.97 -9.09
CA ARG A 129 3.24 -7.94 -10.18
C ARG A 129 3.84 -9.30 -9.84
N VAL A 130 5.01 -9.32 -9.20
CA VAL A 130 5.63 -10.57 -8.76
C VAL A 130 4.74 -11.34 -7.78
N VAL A 131 4.05 -10.63 -6.88
CA VAL A 131 3.12 -11.25 -5.92
C VAL A 131 1.85 -11.74 -6.64
N ASP A 132 1.30 -10.95 -7.56
CA ASP A 132 0.12 -11.33 -8.36
C ASP A 132 0.41 -12.53 -9.30
N ASP A 133 1.60 -12.57 -9.93
CA ASP A 133 2.02 -13.61 -10.88
C ASP A 133 2.46 -14.91 -10.19
N SER A 134 2.80 -14.86 -8.90
CA SER A 134 3.21 -16.03 -8.12
C SER A 134 2.08 -17.03 -7.80
N LYS A 135 0.89 -16.85 -8.41
CA LYS A 135 -0.31 -17.70 -8.35
C LYS A 135 -0.36 -18.66 -7.14
N TRP A 136 -0.91 -18.18 -6.03
CA TRP A 136 -1.56 -19.03 -5.03
C TRP A 136 -3.09 -18.93 -5.18
N THR A 137 -3.59 -19.25 -6.38
CA THR A 137 -5.03 -19.39 -6.63
C THR A 137 -5.55 -20.77 -6.26
N GLU A 138 -5.06 -21.35 -5.16
CA GLU A 138 -5.55 -22.62 -4.62
C GLU A 138 -6.10 -22.40 -3.21
N THR A 139 -7.32 -21.86 -3.12
CA THR A 139 -8.42 -22.43 -2.31
C THR A 139 -9.68 -21.55 -2.41
N GLY A 140 -10.63 -21.97 -3.25
CA GLY A 140 -11.99 -22.23 -2.78
C GLY A 140 -12.99 -21.09 -2.52
N ALA A 141 -12.83 -19.86 -3.00
CA ALA A 141 -13.86 -18.82 -2.78
C ALA A 141 -14.31 -18.02 -4.02
N TYR A 142 -13.82 -18.32 -5.22
CA TYR A 142 -14.25 -17.62 -6.44
C TYR A 142 -14.83 -18.59 -7.46
N GLN A 143 -16.16 -18.66 -7.49
CA GLN A 143 -16.90 -19.38 -8.52
C GLN A 143 -16.94 -18.50 -9.78
N PRO A 144 -16.45 -18.94 -10.96
CA PRO A 144 -16.26 -18.08 -12.15
C PRO A 144 -17.54 -17.61 -12.84
N LYS A 145 -18.72 -17.75 -12.22
CA LYS A 145 -20.03 -17.58 -12.89
C LYS A 145 -20.70 -16.24 -12.64
N GLU A 146 -20.16 -15.37 -11.79
CA GLU A 146 -20.62 -13.99 -11.71
C GLU A 146 -19.68 -13.10 -12.51
N VAL A 147 -20.24 -12.34 -13.45
CA VAL A 147 -19.58 -11.15 -14.01
C VAL A 147 -19.43 -10.17 -12.84
N VAL A 148 -18.34 -10.31 -12.08
CA VAL A 148 -18.06 -9.37 -11.01
C VAL A 148 -17.78 -8.02 -11.67
N PRO A 149 -18.56 -6.98 -11.37
CA PRO A 149 -18.33 -5.65 -11.91
C PRO A 149 -16.87 -5.29 -11.65
N VAL A 150 -16.21 -4.65 -12.62
CA VAL A 150 -14.85 -4.14 -12.46
C VAL A 150 -14.78 -3.46 -11.10
N PRO A 151 -13.95 -3.93 -10.15
CA PRO A 151 -14.00 -3.42 -8.79
C PRO A 151 -13.50 -1.98 -8.82
N ILE A 152 -14.47 -1.07 -8.86
CA ILE A 152 -14.28 0.36 -8.74
C ILE A 152 -14.19 0.63 -7.25
N VAL A 153 -13.02 1.06 -6.81
CA VAL A 153 -12.83 1.56 -5.45
C VAL A 153 -13.04 3.06 -5.50
N ALA A 154 -13.93 3.58 -4.64
CA ALA A 154 -14.23 5.00 -4.61
C ALA A 154 -13.60 5.68 -3.38
N VAL A 155 -12.77 6.70 -3.61
CA VAL A 155 -12.21 7.59 -2.57
C VAL A 155 -12.03 8.99 -3.16
N ASP A 156 -12.29 10.04 -2.38
CA ASP A 156 -12.08 11.44 -2.78
C ASP A 156 -12.78 11.83 -4.09
N ASN A 157 -14.03 11.38 -4.28
CA ASN A 157 -14.79 11.54 -5.53
C ASN A 157 -14.08 10.95 -6.79
N GLN A 158 -13.17 10.00 -6.61
CA GLN A 158 -12.46 9.31 -7.69
C GLN A 158 -12.73 7.81 -7.65
N SER A 159 -12.80 7.21 -8.84
CA SER A 159 -13.04 5.79 -9.06
C SER A 159 -11.79 5.13 -9.60
N TYR A 160 -11.30 4.08 -8.92
CA TYR A 160 -10.09 3.36 -9.30
C TYR A 160 -10.42 1.99 -9.87
N ASN A 161 -9.97 1.70 -11.09
CA ASN A 161 -10.10 0.38 -11.71
C ASN A 161 -8.91 -0.51 -11.28
N LEU A 162 -9.15 -1.51 -10.43
CA LEU A 162 -8.08 -2.37 -9.90
C LEU A 162 -7.42 -3.30 -10.94
N ARG A 163 -8.04 -3.49 -12.11
CA ARG A 163 -7.46 -4.28 -13.23
C ARG A 163 -6.56 -3.44 -14.14
N ASP A 164 -6.64 -2.11 -14.06
CA ASP A 164 -5.75 -1.23 -14.81
C ASP A 164 -4.59 -0.75 -13.90
N PRO A 165 -3.33 -1.10 -14.20
CA PRO A 165 -2.17 -0.63 -13.43
C PRO A 165 -1.98 0.90 -13.49
N ASN A 166 -2.64 1.59 -14.43
CA ASN A 166 -2.70 3.05 -14.53
C ASN A 166 -4.03 3.63 -14.01
N GLY A 167 -4.95 2.77 -13.57
CA GLY A 167 -6.41 2.89 -13.53
C GLY A 167 -7.03 3.98 -12.69
N VAL A 168 -6.70 5.23 -12.98
CA VAL A 168 -7.55 6.38 -12.66
C VAL A 168 -8.58 6.51 -13.77
N GLN A 169 -9.83 6.13 -13.53
CA GLN A 169 -10.96 6.67 -14.30
C GLN A 169 -11.54 7.83 -13.48
N VAL A 170 -11.24 9.05 -13.90
CA VAL A 170 -11.90 10.23 -13.34
C VAL A 170 -13.35 10.19 -13.80
N VAL A 171 -14.25 9.65 -12.98
CA VAL A 171 -15.68 9.91 -13.14
C VAL A 171 -15.95 11.22 -12.40
N LEU A 172 -15.93 12.32 -13.14
CA LEU A 172 -16.56 13.55 -12.67
C LEU A 172 -18.06 13.24 -12.59
N GLU A 173 -18.62 13.11 -11.38
CA GLU A 173 -20.07 13.23 -11.23
C GLU A 173 -20.43 14.64 -11.71
N ALA A 174 -21.01 14.71 -12.90
CA ALA A 174 -21.55 15.93 -13.45
C ALA A 174 -22.56 16.48 -12.44
N ALA A 175 -22.26 17.67 -11.91
CA ALA A 175 -23.17 18.42 -11.10
C ALA A 175 -24.50 18.60 -11.86
N GLY A 176 -25.58 18.16 -11.22
CA GLY A 176 -26.94 18.64 -11.48
C GLY A 176 -27.68 17.99 -12.65
N THR A 177 -28.73 17.26 -12.32
CA THR A 177 -30.06 17.80 -12.62
C THR A 177 -31.08 17.29 -11.62
N SER A 178 -31.61 18.25 -10.85
CA SER A 178 -32.89 18.13 -10.15
C SER A 178 -33.98 17.68 -11.13
N ARG A 179 -34.72 16.63 -10.76
CA ARG A 179 -36.13 16.38 -11.15
C ARG A 179 -36.79 15.71 -9.94
N ARG A 180 -37.56 16.48 -9.17
CA ARG A 180 -39.04 16.54 -9.18
C ARG A 180 -39.68 15.20 -8.87
#